data_AF-H3H5B6-F1
#
_entry.id   AF-H3H5B6-F1
#
_cell.length_a   1.000
_cell.length_b   1.000
_cell.length_c   1.000
_cell.angle_alpha   90.00
_cell.angle_beta   90.00
_cell.angle_gamma   90.00
#
_symmetry.space_group_name_H-M   'P 1'
#
loop_
_entity.id
_entity.type
_entity.pdbx_description
1 polymer ?
#
loop_
_entity_poly.entity_id
_entity_poly.type
_entity_poly.pdbx_seq_one_letter_code
_entity_poly.pdbx_strand_id
1 'polypeptide(L)'
;MSRKHSQQYTVVLNGLPPNLCTQQTLRNYLELFFPKAVLHVYVALECRDLEKLVVERVKVRNKLEHVLAQREKMDAAELYQHQLKELNMELRSIMRNQAAVARQLVESSGDDETYGFNQNNMDSARSINFAYKEEELDSDAMESRYIKSLKGQDKKAVGIMRGAGFVTFRSVKVAQSCTQILQSANPTQMHVEPAAHSEDVVWANIGLSKNIKDTWFLISMGLSTAIILLWTVPTGIVVSFAKVSSLEQNWAWLVQAIRDHPWVESVLEQ
;
A
#
# COMPACT_ATOMS: atom_id res chain seq x y z
N MET A 1 -13.34 -13.82 -27.87
CA MET A 1 -12.02 -13.23 -27.52
C MET A 1 -12.10 -12.76 -26.07
N SER A 2 -11.65 -13.59 -25.12
CA SER A 2 -11.68 -13.26 -23.69
C SER A 2 -10.82 -12.02 -23.43
N ARG A 3 -11.38 -10.99 -22.77
CA ARG A 3 -10.61 -9.81 -22.36
C ARG A 3 -9.50 -10.30 -21.42
N LYS A 4 -8.26 -10.39 -21.93
CA LYS A 4 -7.09 -10.69 -21.11
C LYS A 4 -7.00 -9.60 -20.06
N HIS A 5 -7.32 -9.93 -18.81
CA HIS A 5 -7.29 -8.94 -17.73
C HIS A 5 -5.83 -8.58 -17.49
N SER A 6 -5.50 -7.29 -17.61
CA SER A 6 -4.15 -6.75 -17.42
C SER A 6 -3.56 -7.14 -16.07
N GLN A 7 -4.41 -7.30 -15.05
CA GLN A 7 -4.06 -7.77 -13.70
C GLN A 7 -3.21 -9.05 -13.69
N GLN A 8 -3.48 -10.01 -14.58
CA GLN A 8 -2.78 -11.30 -14.59
C GLN A 8 -1.31 -11.18 -15.02
N TYR A 9 -0.98 -10.07 -15.68
CA TYR A 9 0.35 -9.77 -16.21
C TYR A 9 1.08 -8.74 -15.34
N THR A 10 0.38 -8.08 -14.43
CA THR A 10 0.91 -6.97 -13.65
C THR A 10 1.10 -7.35 -12.19
N VAL A 11 2.22 -6.91 -11.64
CA VAL A 11 2.64 -7.23 -10.28
C VAL A 11 3.04 -5.93 -9.59
N VAL A 12 2.69 -5.81 -8.32
CA VAL A 12 3.04 -4.68 -7.46
C VAL A 12 4.24 -5.08 -6.62
N LEU A 13 5.27 -4.23 -6.63
CA LEU A 13 6.40 -4.33 -5.73
C LEU A 13 6.25 -3.25 -4.66
N ASN A 14 6.21 -3.66 -3.39
CA ASN A 14 6.13 -2.80 -2.22
C ASN A 14 7.45 -2.82 -1.43
N GLY A 15 7.82 -1.71 -0.82
CA GLY A 15 9.06 -1.60 -0.04
C GLY A 15 10.31 -1.63 -0.92
N LEU A 16 10.26 -0.97 -2.08
CA LEU A 16 11.44 -0.76 -2.92
C LEU A 16 12.48 0.06 -2.15
N PRO A 17 13.75 -0.36 -2.13
CA PRO A 17 14.81 0.43 -1.54
C PRO A 17 15.02 1.71 -2.39
N PRO A 18 15.52 2.81 -1.80
CA PRO A 18 15.55 4.13 -2.43
C PRO A 18 16.29 4.17 -3.77
N ASN A 19 17.26 3.28 -3.94
CA ASN A 19 18.03 3.08 -5.16
C ASN A 19 17.27 2.41 -6.31
N LEU A 20 16.20 1.66 -6.02
CA LEU A 20 15.36 0.99 -7.03
C LEU A 20 14.04 1.72 -7.27
N CYS A 21 13.87 2.91 -6.69
CA CYS A 21 12.67 3.73 -6.87
C CYS A 21 12.62 4.43 -8.24
N THR A 22 13.61 4.30 -9.11
CA THR A 22 13.58 4.86 -10.47
C THR A 22 13.12 3.83 -11.48
N GLN A 23 12.33 4.25 -12.48
CA GLN A 23 11.78 3.38 -13.52
C GLN A 23 12.87 2.58 -14.28
N GLN A 24 13.99 3.24 -14.61
CA GLN A 24 15.10 2.61 -15.33
C GLN A 24 15.84 1.59 -14.47
N THR A 25 16.18 1.94 -13.23
CA THR A 25 16.89 1.04 -12.32
C THR A 25 16.06 -0.19 -11.98
N LEU A 26 14.76 -0.01 -11.72
CA LEU A 26 13.85 -1.13 -11.49
C LEU A 26 13.71 -2.03 -12.74
N ARG A 27 13.65 -1.42 -13.94
CA ARG A 27 13.62 -2.17 -15.19
C ARG A 27 14.91 -2.98 -15.39
N ASN A 28 16.07 -2.35 -15.20
CA ASN A 28 17.37 -3.01 -15.36
C ASN A 28 17.53 -4.17 -14.38
N TYR A 29 17.18 -3.93 -13.11
CA TYR A 29 17.16 -4.97 -12.07
C TYR A 29 16.30 -6.18 -12.48
N LEU A 30 15.07 -5.95 -12.95
CA LEU A 30 14.18 -7.04 -13.35
C LEU A 30 14.60 -7.72 -14.65
N GLU A 31 15.25 -7.00 -15.56
CA GLU A 31 15.77 -7.57 -16.81
C GLU A 31 16.91 -8.57 -16.55
N LEU A 32 17.69 -8.38 -15.47
CA LEU A 32 18.71 -9.33 -15.02
C LEU A 32 18.09 -10.69 -14.60
N PHE A 33 16.93 -10.68 -13.94
CA PHE A 33 16.24 -11.91 -13.50
C PHE A 33 15.34 -12.51 -14.58
N PHE A 34 14.68 -11.66 -15.37
CA PHE A 34 13.67 -12.05 -16.35
C PHE A 34 13.95 -11.42 -17.73
N PRO A 35 14.95 -11.93 -18.45
CA PRO A 35 15.38 -11.35 -19.73
C PRO A 35 14.24 -11.32 -20.76
N LYS A 36 14.05 -10.17 -21.41
CA LYS A 36 13.06 -9.86 -22.46
C LYS A 36 11.59 -10.06 -22.05
N ALA A 37 11.32 -10.26 -20.77
CA ALA A 37 9.97 -10.51 -20.25
C ALA A 37 9.30 -9.24 -19.70
N VAL A 38 10.06 -8.20 -19.35
CA VAL A 38 9.54 -6.96 -18.77
C VAL A 38 9.01 -6.03 -19.87
N LEU A 39 7.71 -5.73 -19.82
CA LEU A 39 7.03 -4.86 -20.80
C LEU A 39 7.06 -3.41 -20.32
N HIS A 40 6.34 -3.10 -19.25
CA HIS A 40 6.22 -1.75 -18.69
C HIS A 40 6.53 -1.74 -17.20
N VAL A 41 7.16 -0.64 -16.75
CA VAL A 41 7.48 -0.40 -15.34
C VAL A 41 6.98 0.99 -15.00
N TYR A 42 6.21 1.10 -13.93
CA TYR A 42 5.70 2.35 -13.39
C TYR A 42 6.08 2.42 -11.91
N VAL A 43 6.68 3.52 -11.47
CA VAL A 43 6.98 3.76 -10.05
C VAL A 43 5.91 4.68 -9.50
N ALA A 44 5.40 4.37 -8.30
CA ALA A 44 4.47 5.22 -7.59
C ALA A 44 5.15 6.52 -7.12
N LEU A 45 4.43 7.63 -7.24
CA LEU A 45 4.85 8.94 -6.75
C LEU A 45 4.11 9.27 -5.45
N GLU A 46 4.80 9.95 -4.54
CA GLU A 46 4.22 10.50 -3.33
C GLU A 46 3.50 11.81 -3.69
N CYS A 47 2.17 11.75 -3.74
CA CYS A 47 1.34 12.85 -4.22
C CYS A 47 0.30 13.31 -3.16
N ARG A 48 0.67 13.41 -1.87
CA ARG A 48 -0.30 13.72 -0.78
C ARG A 48 -1.10 15.00 -1.01
N ASP A 49 -0.41 16.08 -1.37
CA ASP A 49 -1.05 17.37 -1.59
C ASP A 49 -1.97 17.33 -2.82
N LEU A 50 -1.55 16.60 -3.85
CA LEU A 50 -2.35 16.39 -5.05
C LEU A 50 -3.59 15.55 -4.75
N GLU A 51 -3.46 14.47 -3.97
CA GLU A 51 -4.57 13.64 -3.51
C GLU A 51 -5.60 14.50 -2.75
N LYS A 52 -5.13 15.36 -1.84
CA LYS A 52 -6.00 16.30 -1.10
C LYS A 52 -6.73 17.26 -2.04
N LEU A 53 -6.03 17.89 -2.98
CA LEU A 53 -6.64 18.79 -3.97
C LEU A 53 -7.65 18.07 -4.87
N VAL A 54 -7.39 16.82 -5.26
CA VAL A 54 -8.35 16.01 -6.03
C VAL A 54 -9.61 15.74 -5.20
N VAL A 55 -9.47 15.42 -3.91
CA VAL A 55 -10.62 15.24 -3.02
C VAL A 55 -11.45 16.53 -2.90
N GLU A 56 -10.80 17.69 -2.75
CA GLU A 56 -11.48 18.98 -2.73
C GLU A 56 -12.19 19.29 -4.05
N ARG A 57 -11.53 19.02 -5.19
CA ARG A 57 -12.12 19.16 -6.53
C ARG A 57 -13.38 18.32 -6.67
N VAL A 58 -13.35 17.06 -6.23
CA VAL A 58 -14.51 16.16 -6.31
C VAL A 58 -15.65 16.67 -5.43
N LYS A 59 -15.36 17.18 -4.23
CA LYS A 59 -16.39 17.81 -3.37
C LYS A 59 -17.03 19.02 -4.04
N VAL A 60 -16.25 19.92 -4.61
CA VAL A 60 -16.75 21.12 -5.31
C VAL A 60 -17.56 20.72 -6.55
N ARG A 61 -17.09 19.74 -7.33
CA ARG A 61 -17.82 19.18 -8.47
C ARG A 61 -19.17 18.62 -8.05
N ASN A 62 -19.21 17.79 -7.01
CA ASN A 62 -20.46 17.18 -6.54
C ASN A 62 -21.45 18.25 -6.03
N LYS A 63 -20.95 19.31 -5.38
CA LYS A 63 -21.77 20.47 -5.01
C LYS A 63 -22.32 21.20 -6.23
N LEU A 64 -21.49 21.42 -7.26
CA LEU A 64 -21.92 22.03 -8.51
C LEU A 64 -22.99 21.19 -9.21
N GLU A 65 -22.79 19.88 -9.31
CA GLU A 65 -23.77 18.94 -9.88
C GLU A 65 -25.10 18.99 -9.12
N HIS A 66 -25.06 19.05 -7.79
CA HIS A 66 -26.26 19.20 -6.96
C HIS A 66 -26.98 20.53 -7.21
N VAL A 67 -26.27 21.65 -7.27
CA VAL A 67 -26.85 22.98 -7.55
C VAL A 67 -27.45 23.04 -8.97
N LEU A 68 -26.74 22.49 -9.96
CA LEU A 68 -27.23 22.41 -11.34
C LEU A 68 -28.49 21.53 -11.45
N ALA A 69 -28.57 20.45 -10.68
CA ALA A 69 -29.77 19.62 -10.60
C ALA A 69 -30.95 20.38 -9.98
N GLN A 70 -30.70 21.23 -8.99
CA GLN A 70 -31.74 22.04 -8.35
C GLN A 70 -32.22 23.21 -9.23
N ARG A 71 -31.49 23.63 -10.27
CA ARG A 71 -31.84 24.72 -11.23
C ARG A 71 -32.21 26.08 -10.64
N GLU A 72 -32.13 26.29 -9.33
CA GLU A 72 -32.62 27.50 -8.66
C GLU A 72 -31.55 28.57 -8.42
N LYS A 73 -30.25 28.23 -8.40
CA LYS A 73 -29.19 29.14 -7.94
C LYS A 73 -28.09 29.34 -8.98
N MET A 74 -28.38 30.17 -9.98
CA MET A 74 -27.45 30.50 -11.08
C MET A 74 -26.15 31.14 -10.55
N ASP A 75 -26.25 32.10 -9.64
CA ASP A 75 -25.10 32.78 -9.03
C ASP A 75 -24.20 31.82 -8.22
N ALA A 76 -24.81 30.86 -7.51
CA ALA A 76 -24.07 29.86 -6.76
C ALA A 76 -23.37 28.85 -7.68
N ALA A 77 -23.98 28.53 -8.83
CA ALA A 77 -23.37 27.67 -9.83
C ALA A 77 -22.12 28.34 -10.46
N GLU A 78 -22.19 29.64 -10.77
CA GLU A 78 -21.04 30.39 -11.29
C GLU A 78 -19.87 30.44 -10.30
N LEU A 79 -20.16 30.62 -9.01
CA LEU A 79 -19.13 30.58 -7.95
C LEU A 79 -18.41 29.23 -7.92
N TYR A 80 -19.15 28.12 -7.89
CA TYR A 80 -18.53 26.78 -7.86
C TYR A 80 -17.80 26.45 -9.16
N GLN A 81 -18.26 26.96 -10.30
CA GLN A 81 -17.54 26.83 -11.57
C GLN A 81 -16.20 27.57 -11.54
N HIS A 82 -16.16 28.78 -11.00
CA HIS A 82 -14.91 29.53 -10.84
C HIS A 82 -13.95 28.79 -9.90
N GLN A 83 -14.42 28.37 -8.73
CA GLN A 83 -13.62 27.61 -7.77
C GLN A 83 -13.09 26.31 -8.39
N LEU A 84 -13.90 25.61 -9.18
CA LEU A 84 -13.47 24.39 -9.88
C LEU A 84 -12.40 24.70 -10.94
N LYS A 85 -12.48 25.82 -11.65
CA LYS A 85 -11.46 26.25 -12.62
C LYS A 85 -10.13 26.57 -11.91
N GLU A 86 -10.19 27.29 -10.81
CA GLU A 86 -9.01 27.63 -9.98
C GLU A 86 -8.30 26.37 -9.50
N LEU A 87 -9.03 25.44 -8.87
CA LEU A 87 -8.46 24.16 -8.42
C LEU A 87 -7.90 23.32 -9.57
N ASN A 88 -8.55 23.33 -10.75
CA ASN A 88 -8.03 22.63 -11.92
C ASN A 88 -6.71 23.25 -12.42
N MET A 89 -6.54 24.57 -12.34
CA MET A 89 -5.30 25.23 -12.73
C MET A 89 -4.16 24.90 -11.77
N GLU A 90 -4.43 24.93 -10.47
CA GLU A 90 -3.48 24.54 -9.42
C GLU A 90 -3.07 23.07 -9.54
N LEU A 91 -4.03 22.16 -9.73
CA LEU A 91 -3.76 20.75 -9.94
C LEU A 91 -2.83 20.52 -11.16
N ARG A 92 -3.10 21.22 -12.26
CA ARG A 92 -2.29 21.13 -13.49
C ARG A 92 -0.89 21.72 -13.32
N SER A 93 -0.69 22.72 -12.47
CA SER A 93 0.66 23.25 -12.22
C SER A 93 1.47 22.29 -11.36
N ILE A 94 0.89 21.76 -10.28
CA ILE A 94 1.56 20.79 -9.39
C ILE A 94 1.91 19.51 -10.16
N MET A 95 0.97 18.98 -10.96
CA MET A 95 1.22 17.79 -11.77
C MET A 95 2.37 18.00 -12.78
N ARG A 96 2.44 19.18 -13.42
CA ARG A 96 3.54 19.52 -14.33
C ARG A 96 4.87 19.63 -13.60
N ASN A 97 4.89 20.25 -12.42
CA ASN A 97 6.09 20.39 -11.62
C ASN A 97 6.60 19.02 -11.14
N GLN A 98 5.71 18.18 -10.61
CA GLN A 98 6.06 16.82 -10.20
C GLN A 98 6.54 15.97 -11.38
N ALA A 99 5.90 16.08 -12.55
CA ALA A 99 6.35 15.40 -13.76
C ALA A 99 7.71 15.89 -14.25
N ALA A 100 7.99 17.20 -14.15
CA ALA A 100 9.28 17.78 -14.51
C ALA A 100 10.39 17.28 -13.55
N VAL A 101 10.13 17.25 -12.25
CA VAL A 101 11.07 16.72 -11.25
C VAL A 101 11.31 15.22 -11.47
N ALA A 102 10.26 14.44 -11.71
CA ALA A 102 10.40 13.01 -12.01
C ALA A 102 11.23 12.77 -13.28
N ARG A 103 11.05 13.59 -14.33
CA ARG A 103 11.84 13.52 -15.56
C ARG A 103 13.31 13.90 -15.32
N GLN A 104 13.55 14.98 -14.59
CA GLN A 104 14.91 15.41 -14.25
C GLN A 104 15.68 14.32 -13.48
N LEU A 105 15.00 13.58 -12.60
CA LEU A 105 15.59 12.46 -11.87
C LEU A 105 15.89 11.25 -12.76
N VAL A 106 15.06 11.02 -13.78
CA VAL A 106 15.30 9.98 -14.79
C VAL A 106 16.50 10.37 -15.66
N GLU A 107 16.59 11.63 -16.09
CA GLU A 107 17.70 12.15 -16.90
C GLU A 107 19.03 12.09 -16.11
N SER A 108 19.06 12.54 -14.86
CA SER A 108 20.27 12.46 -14.02
C SER A 108 20.72 11.03 -13.72
N SER A 109 19.80 10.05 -13.81
CA SER A 109 20.13 8.63 -13.66
C SER A 109 20.66 8.00 -14.95
N GLY A 110 20.42 8.62 -16.12
CA GLY A 110 20.79 8.10 -17.43
C GLY A 110 22.24 8.40 -17.85
N ASP A 111 22.92 9.33 -17.19
CA ASP A 111 24.27 9.78 -17.57
C ASP A 111 25.41 8.83 -17.13
N ASP A 112 25.11 7.72 -16.46
CA ASP A 112 26.11 6.72 -16.00
C ASP A 112 26.31 5.54 -17.01
N GLU A 113 25.71 5.61 -18.20
CA GLU A 113 25.78 4.59 -19.28
C GLU A 113 27.04 4.72 -20.17
N THR A 114 28.23 5.05 -19.62
CA THR A 114 29.51 5.03 -20.40
C THR A 114 30.56 4.05 -19.84
N TYR A 115 30.17 3.01 -19.12
CA TYR A 115 31.10 1.91 -18.81
C TYR A 115 30.84 0.70 -19.71
N GLY A 116 31.61 0.65 -20.80
CA GLY A 116 31.64 -0.46 -21.75
C GLY A 116 31.90 -1.81 -21.07
N PHE A 117 31.06 -2.77 -21.43
CA PHE A 117 31.17 -4.18 -21.10
C PHE A 117 32.41 -4.78 -21.80
N ASN A 118 33.53 -4.85 -21.08
CA ASN A 118 34.73 -5.52 -21.57
C ASN A 118 34.62 -7.03 -21.32
N GLN A 119 34.13 -7.75 -22.33
CA GLN A 119 33.91 -9.19 -22.32
C GLN A 119 35.24 -9.96 -22.49
N ASN A 120 36.20 -9.79 -21.59
CA ASN A 120 37.50 -10.48 -21.65
C ASN A 120 37.95 -11.02 -20.29
N ASN A 121 37.03 -11.56 -19.48
CA ASN A 121 37.44 -12.26 -18.26
C ASN A 121 36.57 -13.48 -17.92
N MET A 122 36.15 -14.21 -18.96
CA MET A 122 35.53 -15.53 -18.83
C MET A 122 36.62 -16.59 -18.87
N ASP A 123 37.47 -16.66 -17.84
CA ASP A 123 38.42 -17.78 -17.64
C ASP A 123 38.89 -17.91 -16.18
N SER A 124 38.00 -17.64 -15.21
CA SER A 124 38.29 -18.01 -13.81
C SER A 124 37.05 -18.55 -13.09
N ALA A 125 36.38 -19.51 -13.74
CA ALA A 125 35.44 -20.41 -13.09
C ALA A 125 36.15 -21.73 -12.78
N ARG A 126 37.14 -21.70 -11.87
CA ARG A 126 37.78 -22.93 -11.37
C ARG A 126 38.19 -22.79 -9.92
N SER A 127 37.22 -22.99 -9.03
CA SER A 127 37.32 -23.83 -7.83
C SER A 127 36.20 -23.45 -6.85
N ILE A 128 35.16 -24.27 -6.86
CA ILE A 128 34.20 -24.32 -5.76
C ILE A 128 34.89 -25.12 -4.67
N ASN A 129 35.59 -24.44 -3.75
CA ASN A 129 36.03 -25.06 -2.50
C ASN A 129 35.18 -24.48 -1.37
N PHE A 130 34.22 -25.31 -0.96
CA PHE A 130 33.36 -25.15 0.19
C PHE A 130 34.21 -25.37 1.45
N ALA A 131 34.64 -24.28 2.08
CA ALA A 131 35.25 -24.30 3.40
C ALA A 131 34.44 -23.35 4.29
N TYR A 132 33.63 -23.93 5.17
CA TYR A 132 33.00 -23.22 6.28
C TYR A 132 34.11 -22.72 7.20
N LYS A 133 34.35 -21.42 7.19
CA LYS A 133 35.13 -20.74 8.22
C LYS A 133 34.25 -19.62 8.77
N GLU A 134 33.75 -19.83 9.98
CA GLU A 134 33.17 -18.78 10.83
C GLU A 134 34.29 -17.78 11.14
N GLU A 135 34.34 -16.70 10.38
CA GLU A 135 34.98 -15.46 10.77
C GLU A 135 33.93 -14.36 10.56
N GLU A 136 33.69 -13.56 11.61
CA GLU A 136 32.83 -12.38 11.61
C GLU A 136 33.27 -11.42 10.51
N LEU A 137 32.74 -11.61 9.31
CA LEU A 137 33.02 -10.78 8.15
C LEU A 137 32.01 -9.64 8.11
N ASP A 138 32.51 -8.49 8.54
CA ASP A 138 31.94 -7.16 8.41
C ASP A 138 31.10 -7.03 7.12
N SER A 139 29.80 -6.84 7.30
CA SER A 139 28.76 -6.85 6.25
C SER A 139 28.99 -5.83 5.13
N ASP A 140 29.93 -4.90 5.31
CA ASP A 140 30.25 -3.84 4.37
C ASP A 140 31.17 -4.28 3.20
N ALA A 141 31.83 -5.44 3.29
CA ALA A 141 32.85 -5.83 2.31
C ALA A 141 32.29 -6.45 1.00
N MET A 142 31.00 -6.80 0.95
CA MET A 142 30.38 -7.44 -0.22
C MET A 142 29.24 -6.60 -0.84
N GLU A 143 29.17 -5.30 -0.57
CA GLU A 143 28.37 -4.41 -1.41
C GLU A 143 29.12 -4.21 -2.74
N SER A 144 28.60 -4.81 -3.83
CA SER A 144 29.11 -4.56 -5.18
C SER A 144 29.18 -3.04 -5.43
N ARG A 145 30.23 -2.56 -6.12
CA ARG A 145 30.44 -1.11 -6.38
C ARG A 145 29.21 -0.41 -6.99
N TYR A 146 28.36 -1.19 -7.66
CA TYR A 146 27.04 -0.79 -8.15
C TYR A 146 26.08 -0.36 -7.01
N ILE A 147 25.95 -1.16 -5.94
CA ILE A 147 25.13 -0.85 -4.75
C ILE A 147 25.67 0.39 -4.02
N LYS A 148 27.00 0.56 -4.00
CA LYS A 148 27.63 1.74 -3.39
C LYS A 148 27.35 3.03 -4.16
N SER A 149 27.36 3.00 -5.50
CA SER A 149 26.99 4.14 -6.36
C SER A 149 25.51 4.52 -6.17
N LEU A 150 24.65 3.52 -6.06
CA LEU A 150 23.20 3.66 -5.83
C LEU A 150 22.84 4.29 -4.47
N LYS A 151 23.67 4.10 -3.44
CA LYS A 151 23.48 4.65 -2.08
C LYS A 151 23.80 6.16 -1.99
N GLY A 152 24.53 6.68 -2.99
CA GLY A 152 24.92 8.09 -3.09
C GLY A 152 23.89 9.01 -3.73
N GLN A 153 22.81 8.47 -4.32
CA GLN A 153 21.75 9.29 -4.91
C GLN A 153 20.86 9.94 -3.82
N ASP A 154 20.64 11.23 -4.02
CA ASP A 154 20.15 12.23 -3.08
C ASP A 154 18.92 11.80 -2.24
N LYS A 155 19.10 11.67 -0.92
CA LYS A 155 18.02 11.36 0.05
C LYS A 155 16.85 12.36 0.03
N LYS A 156 17.05 13.58 -0.51
CA LYS A 156 16.00 14.59 -0.68
C LYS A 156 15.15 14.39 -1.94
N ALA A 157 15.73 13.84 -3.00
CA ALA A 157 15.04 13.62 -4.27
C ALA A 157 14.18 12.36 -4.27
N VAL A 158 14.60 11.33 -3.53
CA VAL A 158 13.83 10.10 -3.32
C VAL A 158 12.56 10.33 -2.48
N GLY A 159 12.47 11.44 -1.74
CA GLY A 159 11.28 11.78 -0.93
C GLY A 159 9.99 11.96 -1.74
N ILE A 160 10.09 12.17 -3.06
CA ILE A 160 8.93 12.29 -3.95
C ILE A 160 8.51 10.93 -4.51
N MET A 161 9.38 9.93 -4.51
CA MET A 161 9.05 8.60 -5.02
C MET A 161 8.56 7.72 -3.86
N ARG A 162 7.37 7.13 -4.02
CA ARG A 162 6.92 6.08 -3.09
C ARG A 162 7.80 4.86 -3.33
N GLY A 163 8.14 4.13 -2.26
CA GLY A 163 8.86 2.86 -2.34
C GLY A 163 7.99 1.73 -2.88
N ALA A 164 7.29 1.95 -3.99
CA ALA A 164 6.45 0.96 -4.65
C ALA A 164 6.38 1.18 -6.16
N GLY A 165 6.18 0.10 -6.90
CA GLY A 165 6.07 0.15 -8.36
C GLY A 165 5.20 -0.97 -8.93
N PHE A 166 4.63 -0.72 -10.09
CA PHE A 166 3.86 -1.66 -10.90
C PHE A 166 4.70 -2.13 -12.07
N VAL A 167 4.79 -3.43 -12.25
CA VAL A 167 5.56 -4.05 -13.32
C VAL A 167 4.64 -4.95 -14.12
N THR A 168 4.58 -4.70 -15.42
CA THR A 168 3.81 -5.51 -16.38
C THR A 168 4.76 -6.42 -17.15
N PHE A 169 4.49 -7.71 -17.14
CA PHE A 169 5.24 -8.73 -17.86
C PHE A 169 4.55 -9.15 -19.16
N ARG A 170 5.33 -9.69 -20.10
CA ARG A 170 4.82 -10.24 -21.36
C ARG A 170 4.05 -11.56 -21.17
N SER A 171 4.33 -12.30 -20.09
CA SER A 171 3.79 -13.64 -19.85
C SER A 171 3.28 -13.76 -18.42
N VAL A 172 2.07 -14.32 -18.25
CA VAL A 172 1.49 -14.64 -16.94
C VAL A 172 2.39 -15.57 -16.15
N LYS A 173 3.08 -16.51 -16.82
CA LYS A 173 4.01 -17.44 -16.17
C LYS A 173 5.12 -16.68 -15.44
N VAL A 174 5.68 -15.64 -16.08
CA VAL A 174 6.74 -14.82 -15.50
C VAL A 174 6.20 -13.97 -14.36
N ALA A 175 5.02 -13.38 -14.51
CA ALA A 175 4.36 -12.62 -13.45
C ALA A 175 4.14 -13.49 -12.19
N GLN A 176 3.64 -14.72 -12.36
CA GLN A 176 3.44 -15.67 -11.26
C GLN A 176 4.78 -16.11 -10.64
N SER A 177 5.79 -16.44 -11.45
CA SER A 177 7.12 -16.76 -10.92
C SER A 177 7.71 -15.60 -10.12
N CYS A 178 7.53 -14.35 -10.57
CA CYS A 178 8.00 -13.16 -9.86
C CYS A 178 7.34 -13.02 -8.47
N THR A 179 6.04 -13.30 -8.33
CA THR A 179 5.35 -13.28 -7.02
C THR A 179 5.82 -14.36 -6.05
N GLN A 180 6.35 -15.47 -6.56
CA GLN A 180 6.77 -16.60 -5.73
C GLN A 180 8.25 -16.53 -5.33
N ILE A 181 9.05 -15.72 -6.03
CA ILE A 181 10.49 -15.59 -5.80
C ILE A 181 10.76 -14.44 -4.83
N LEU A 182 11.52 -14.74 -3.77
CA LEU A 182 12.04 -13.72 -2.87
C LEU A 182 13.12 -12.89 -3.59
N GLN A 183 12.87 -11.59 -3.75
CA GLN A 183 13.75 -10.69 -4.50
C GLN A 183 14.92 -10.12 -3.66
N SER A 184 14.78 -10.12 -2.32
CA SER A 184 15.73 -9.50 -1.39
C SER A 184 16.18 -10.47 -0.30
N ALA A 185 17.42 -10.33 0.16
CA ALA A 185 17.87 -10.98 1.39
C ALA A 185 17.10 -10.48 2.63
N ASN A 186 16.62 -9.23 2.59
CA ASN A 186 15.80 -8.66 3.66
C ASN A 186 14.31 -8.95 3.42
N PRO A 187 13.65 -9.76 4.27
CA PRO A 187 12.25 -10.16 4.08
C PRO A 187 11.24 -9.02 4.32
N THR A 188 11.72 -7.85 4.75
CA THR A 188 10.92 -6.64 4.98
C THR A 188 10.89 -5.70 3.78
N GLN A 189 11.67 -5.98 2.73
CA GLN A 189 11.78 -5.15 1.52
C GLN A 189 11.40 -5.93 0.26
N MET A 190 11.04 -5.20 -0.80
CA MET A 190 10.71 -5.74 -2.14
C MET A 190 9.68 -6.88 -2.10
N HIS A 191 8.58 -6.65 -1.39
CA HIS A 191 7.47 -7.59 -1.36
C HIS A 191 6.70 -7.53 -2.68
N VAL A 192 6.50 -8.68 -3.32
CA VAL A 192 5.87 -8.78 -4.62
C VAL A 192 4.48 -9.38 -4.46
N GLU A 193 3.45 -8.65 -4.87
CA GLU A 193 2.05 -9.05 -4.80
C GLU A 193 1.38 -8.93 -6.18
N PRO A 194 0.45 -9.81 -6.55
CA PRO A 194 -0.32 -9.64 -7.78
C PRO A 194 -1.08 -8.32 -7.75
N ALA A 195 -1.06 -7.57 -8.87
CA ALA A 195 -1.73 -6.29 -8.92
C ALA A 195 -3.26 -6.46 -8.92
N ALA A 196 -3.94 -5.71 -8.04
CA ALA A 196 -5.40 -5.61 -8.06
C ALA A 196 -5.91 -4.89 -9.33
N HIS A 197 -7.22 -4.83 -9.54
CA HIS A 197 -7.75 -4.04 -10.66
C HIS A 197 -7.43 -2.57 -10.45
N SER A 198 -7.29 -1.80 -11.53
CA SER A 198 -6.98 -0.37 -11.42
C SER A 198 -7.98 0.41 -10.57
N GLU A 199 -9.24 -0.03 -10.50
CA GLU A 199 -10.28 0.57 -9.65
C GLU A 199 -10.27 0.05 -8.20
N ASP A 200 -9.73 -1.15 -7.96
CA ASP A 200 -9.62 -1.77 -6.64
C ASP A 200 -8.30 -1.42 -5.92
N VAL A 201 -7.36 -0.75 -6.60
CA VAL A 201 -6.10 -0.32 -5.98
C VAL A 201 -6.38 0.79 -4.97
N VAL A 202 -6.11 0.49 -3.70
CA VAL A 202 -6.09 1.50 -2.63
C VAL A 202 -4.77 2.25 -2.67
N TRP A 203 -4.69 3.31 -3.48
CA TRP A 203 -3.47 4.10 -3.70
C TRP A 203 -2.84 4.66 -2.42
N ALA A 204 -3.66 4.96 -1.41
CA ALA A 204 -3.19 5.42 -0.09
C ALA A 204 -2.37 4.36 0.67
N ASN A 205 -2.55 3.07 0.36
CA ASN A 205 -1.89 1.96 1.03
C ASN A 205 -0.64 1.45 0.29
N ILE A 206 -0.36 1.99 -0.89
CA ILE A 206 0.79 1.62 -1.72
C ILE A 206 2.04 2.37 -1.24
N GLY A 207 3.17 1.67 -1.14
CA GLY A 207 4.44 2.26 -0.70
C GLY A 207 4.59 2.50 0.82
N LEU A 208 3.61 2.08 1.62
CA LEU A 208 3.74 2.08 3.08
C LEU A 208 4.76 1.02 3.53
N SER A 209 5.66 1.42 4.43
CA SER A 209 6.61 0.49 5.07
C SER A 209 5.88 -0.59 5.85
N LYS A 210 6.40 -1.82 5.82
CA LYS A 210 5.83 -2.98 6.52
C LYS A 210 5.66 -2.72 8.02
N ASN A 211 6.63 -2.06 8.65
CA ASN A 211 6.58 -1.74 10.09
C ASN A 211 5.35 -0.89 10.46
N ILE A 212 4.98 0.05 9.58
CA ILE A 212 3.79 0.89 9.78
C ILE A 212 2.54 0.03 9.68
N LYS A 213 2.46 -0.83 8.65
CA LYS A 213 1.32 -1.76 8.46
C LYS A 213 1.17 -2.70 9.66
N ASP A 214 2.28 -3.26 10.14
CA ASP A 214 2.29 -4.17 11.29
C ASP A 214 1.87 -3.45 12.59
N THR A 215 2.30 -2.19 12.77
CA THR A 215 1.88 -1.37 13.92
C THR A 215 0.38 -1.09 13.89
N TRP A 216 -0.16 -0.70 12.73
CA TRP A 216 -1.60 -0.50 12.55
C TRP A 216 -2.39 -1.79 12.73
N PHE A 217 -1.85 -2.92 12.28
CA PHE A 217 -2.45 -4.23 12.50
C PHE A 217 -2.50 -4.58 13.98
N LEU A 218 -1.41 -4.37 14.74
CA LEU A 218 -1.37 -4.59 16.19
C LEU A 218 -2.37 -3.68 16.94
N ILE A 219 -2.46 -2.41 16.56
CA ILE A 219 -3.43 -1.47 17.12
C ILE A 219 -4.86 -1.94 16.82
N SER A 220 -5.14 -2.32 15.57
CA SER A 220 -6.45 -2.82 15.15
C SER A 220 -6.85 -4.10 15.88
N MET A 221 -5.90 -5.02 16.08
CA MET A 221 -6.11 -6.26 16.83
C MET A 221 -6.43 -5.97 18.31
N GLY A 222 -5.67 -5.06 18.94
CA GLY A 222 -5.89 -4.65 20.31
C GLY A 222 -7.25 -3.97 20.50
N LEU A 223 -7.60 -3.05 19.60
CA LEU A 223 -8.90 -2.37 19.62
C LEU A 223 -10.06 -3.36 19.42
N SER A 224 -9.95 -4.28 18.47
CA SER A 224 -10.98 -5.31 18.23
C SER A 224 -11.18 -6.20 19.46
N THR A 225 -10.08 -6.62 20.10
CA THR A 225 -10.12 -7.38 21.35
C THR A 225 -10.80 -6.60 22.47
N ALA A 226 -10.48 -5.31 22.62
CA ALA A 226 -11.11 -4.45 23.62
C ALA A 226 -12.62 -4.27 23.37
N ILE A 227 -13.04 -4.10 22.12
CA ILE A 227 -14.46 -3.99 21.76
C ILE A 227 -15.19 -5.30 22.10
N ILE A 228 -14.60 -6.46 21.81
CA ILE A 228 -15.19 -7.76 22.17
C ILE A 228 -15.35 -7.87 23.70
N LEU A 229 -14.32 -7.51 24.47
CA LEU A 229 -14.38 -7.53 25.94
C LEU A 229 -15.35 -6.51 26.52
N LEU A 230 -15.54 -5.36 25.88
CA LEU A 230 -16.53 -4.38 26.31
C LEU A 230 -17.95 -4.87 25.98
N TRP A 231 -18.12 -5.53 24.84
CA TRP A 231 -19.40 -6.09 24.40
C TRP A 231 -19.81 -7.36 25.16
N THR A 232 -18.87 -8.03 25.83
CA THR A 232 -19.21 -9.15 26.72
C THR A 232 -20.01 -8.70 27.94
N VAL A 233 -19.89 -7.44 28.37
CA VAL A 233 -20.65 -6.92 29.54
C VAL A 233 -22.15 -6.81 29.24
N PRO A 234 -22.61 -6.11 28.16
CA PRO A 234 -24.02 -6.08 27.80
C PRO A 234 -24.60 -7.47 27.50
N THR A 235 -23.86 -8.32 26.78
CA THR A 235 -24.32 -9.68 26.46
C THR A 235 -24.40 -10.55 27.70
N GLY A 236 -23.47 -10.39 28.66
CA GLY A 236 -23.52 -11.03 29.96
C GLY A 236 -24.77 -10.66 30.76
N ILE A 237 -25.18 -9.38 30.74
CA ILE A 237 -26.42 -8.91 31.38
C ILE A 237 -27.65 -9.58 30.74
N VAL A 238 -27.72 -9.61 29.40
CA VAL A 238 -28.83 -10.24 28.66
C VAL A 238 -28.92 -11.75 28.97
N VAL A 239 -27.78 -12.45 28.95
CA VAL A 239 -27.71 -13.88 29.29
C VAL A 239 -28.08 -14.14 30.74
N SER A 240 -27.71 -13.22 31.66
CA SER A 240 -28.09 -13.32 33.05
C SER A 240 -29.61 -13.20 33.22
N PHE A 241 -30.26 -12.26 32.51
CA PHE A 241 -31.73 -12.14 32.57
C PHE A 241 -32.44 -13.38 32.02
N ALA A 242 -31.89 -14.02 30.98
CA ALA A 242 -32.44 -15.25 30.41
C ALA A 242 -32.34 -16.48 31.35
N LYS A 243 -31.60 -16.41 32.46
CA LYS A 243 -31.48 -17.47 33.48
C LYS A 243 -32.20 -17.08 34.77
N VAL A 244 -33.53 -16.92 34.68
CA VAL A 244 -34.42 -16.56 35.80
C VAL A 244 -34.18 -17.41 37.05
N SER A 245 -33.95 -18.71 36.90
CA SER A 245 -33.77 -19.66 38.01
C SER A 245 -32.48 -19.44 38.82
N SER A 246 -31.44 -18.83 38.24
CA SER A 246 -30.20 -18.46 38.96
C SER A 246 -30.32 -17.11 39.66
N LEU A 247 -31.21 -16.24 39.19
CA LEU A 247 -31.47 -14.92 39.78
C LEU A 247 -32.30 -15.02 41.07
N GLU A 248 -33.28 -15.92 41.11
CA GLU A 248 -34.07 -16.21 42.33
C GLU A 248 -33.20 -16.69 43.49
N GLN A 249 -32.15 -17.45 43.21
CA GLN A 249 -31.29 -18.02 44.26
C GLN A 249 -30.33 -16.97 44.86
N ASN A 250 -29.89 -15.99 44.07
CA ASN A 250 -28.90 -15.00 44.52
C ASN A 250 -29.55 -13.76 45.16
N TRP A 251 -30.72 -13.31 44.71
CA TRP A 251 -31.34 -12.05 45.15
C TRP A 251 -32.72 -12.28 45.77
N ALA A 252 -32.76 -12.36 47.11
CA ALA A 252 -33.99 -12.61 47.89
C ALA A 252 -35.12 -11.59 47.66
N TRP A 253 -34.80 -10.36 47.23
CA TRP A 253 -35.80 -9.33 46.90
C TRP A 253 -36.53 -9.60 45.58
N LEU A 254 -35.89 -10.30 44.65
CA LEU A 254 -36.44 -10.63 43.35
C LEU A 254 -37.49 -11.76 43.47
N VAL A 255 -37.24 -12.73 44.36
CA VAL A 255 -38.18 -13.79 44.72
C VAL A 255 -39.47 -13.21 45.32
N GLN A 256 -39.35 -12.18 46.16
CA GLN A 256 -40.51 -11.52 46.75
C GLN A 256 -41.34 -10.77 45.68
N ALA A 257 -40.68 -10.11 44.73
CA ALA A 257 -41.35 -9.40 43.64
C ALA A 257 -42.02 -10.32 42.60
N ILE A 258 -41.44 -11.49 42.33
CA ILE A 258 -42.04 -12.53 41.46
C ILE A 258 -43.30 -13.12 42.12
N ARG A 259 -43.28 -13.31 43.46
CA ARG A 259 -44.46 -13.76 44.23
C ARG A 259 -45.63 -12.78 44.17
N ASP A 260 -45.35 -11.48 44.20
CA ASP A 260 -46.39 -10.45 44.18
C ASP A 260 -46.97 -10.24 42.77
N HIS A 261 -46.20 -10.55 41.71
CA HIS A 261 -46.60 -10.32 40.31
C HIS A 261 -46.13 -11.45 39.36
N PRO A 262 -46.95 -12.50 39.12
CA PRO A 262 -46.57 -13.65 38.30
C PRO A 262 -46.40 -13.36 36.79
N TRP A 263 -46.84 -12.20 36.32
CA TRP A 263 -46.60 -11.77 34.92
C TRP A 263 -45.12 -11.43 34.65
N VAL A 264 -44.35 -11.10 35.70
CA VAL A 264 -42.93 -10.75 35.60
C VAL A 264 -42.08 -11.96 35.21
N GLU A 265 -42.46 -13.16 35.67
CA GLU A 265 -41.82 -14.43 35.30
C GLU A 265 -41.93 -14.68 33.78
N SER A 266 -43.13 -14.49 33.21
CA SER A 266 -43.38 -14.70 31.78
C SER A 266 -42.68 -13.69 30.84
N VAL A 267 -42.33 -12.50 31.36
CA VAL A 267 -41.60 -11.46 30.60
C VAL A 267 -40.09 -11.64 30.70
N LEU A 268 -39.60 -12.27 31.78
CA LEU A 268 -38.19 -12.61 31.96
C LEU A 268 -37.79 -13.94 31.30
N GLU A 269 -38.74 -14.86 31.08
CA GLU A 269 -38.52 -16.12 30.35
C GLU A 269 -38.52 -15.98 28.81
N GLN A 270 -38.91 -14.83 28.26
CA GLN A 270 -38.85 -14.53 26.82
C GLN A 270 -37.47 -14.02 26.37
#